data_AF-A0A0Q8RQW2-F1
#
_entry.id   AF-A0A0Q8RQW2-F1
#
_cell.length_a   1.000
_cell.length_b   1.000
_cell.length_c   1.000
_cell.angle_alpha   90.00
_cell.angle_beta   90.00
_cell.angle_gamma   90.00
#
_symmetry.space_group_name_H-M   'P 1'
#
loop_
_entity.id
_entity.type
_entity.pdbx_description
1 polymer ?
#
loop_
_entity_poly.entity_id
_entity_poly.type
_entity_poly.pdbx_seq_one_letter_code
_entity_poly.pdbx_strand_id
1 'polypeptide(L)'
;MYTCPCCGYAAFAGAPGSLAACPVCDWHDDLPQLYSPFLASGANVHSLAEAQVRYVQFGHSATGAEHVRDPHWFPLWQQKADIPDGPPLESATTYDLYYWLRTPRTSVPEQPVGLRRVRNRIMEYLELASSFDAQRQLQAAAPAMSAADEVLNQWEDWVTPDWKQHFTEPVFSAEERNGIAQFARVWSEIAEGAPHPLPRLEALFATPNWQSLQRAAARLLAIFLQRGRSDES
;
A
#
# COMPACT_ATOMS: atom_id res chain seq x y z
N MET A 1 4.51 0.19 -7.55
CA MET A 1 5.98 0.03 -7.66
C MET A 1 6.60 0.46 -6.34
N TYR A 2 7.72 -0.14 -6.00
CA TYR A 2 8.47 0.15 -4.78
C TYR A 2 9.80 0.82 -5.11
N THR A 3 10.23 1.72 -4.23
CA THR A 3 11.44 2.52 -4.38
C THR A 3 12.67 1.66 -4.11
N CYS A 4 13.64 1.67 -5.03
CA CYS A 4 14.92 1.03 -4.77
C CYS A 4 15.66 1.76 -3.64
N PRO A 5 16.07 1.07 -2.57
CA PRO A 5 16.73 1.69 -1.43
C PRO A 5 18.12 2.23 -1.79
N CYS A 6 18.76 1.70 -2.84
CA CYS A 6 20.10 2.10 -3.25
C CYS A 6 20.11 3.40 -4.08
N CYS A 7 19.22 3.52 -5.08
CA CYS A 7 19.22 4.69 -5.98
C CYS A 7 18.08 5.69 -5.73
N GLY A 8 17.02 5.27 -5.03
CA GLY A 8 15.84 6.09 -4.72
C GLY A 8 14.80 6.17 -5.84
N TYR A 9 14.94 5.43 -6.94
CA TYR A 9 13.95 5.42 -8.02
C TYR A 9 12.87 4.34 -7.80
N ALA A 10 11.64 4.60 -8.24
CA ALA A 10 10.60 3.58 -8.32
C ALA A 10 11.02 2.50 -9.34
N ALA A 11 11.41 1.32 -8.84
CA ALA A 11 12.16 0.34 -9.62
C ALA A 11 11.60 -1.08 -9.52
N PHE A 12 10.94 -1.43 -8.41
CA PHE A 12 10.48 -2.79 -8.16
C PHE A 12 8.97 -2.93 -8.37
N ALA A 13 8.57 -3.98 -9.08
CA ALA A 13 7.16 -4.37 -9.21
C ALA A 13 6.68 -5.17 -8.00
N GLY A 14 7.56 -6.01 -7.42
CA GLY A 14 7.30 -6.80 -6.22
C GLY A 14 7.51 -6.01 -4.93
N ALA A 15 6.91 -6.51 -3.85
CA ALA A 15 7.08 -5.96 -2.50
C ALA A 15 8.55 -6.05 -2.02
N PRO A 16 8.96 -5.22 -1.04
CA PRO A 16 10.33 -5.21 -0.56
C PRO A 16 10.77 -6.60 -0.06
N GLY A 17 11.99 -7.01 -0.39
CA GLY A 17 12.46 -8.37 -0.15
C GLY A 17 12.22 -9.34 -1.32
N SER A 18 11.85 -8.84 -2.49
CA SER A 18 11.53 -9.66 -3.67
C SER A 18 12.75 -10.34 -4.32
N LEU A 19 13.97 -9.98 -3.91
CA LEU A 19 15.25 -10.37 -4.54
C LEU A 19 15.39 -9.94 -6.01
N ALA A 20 14.47 -9.14 -6.53
CA ALA A 20 14.58 -8.59 -7.87
C ALA A 20 15.77 -7.63 -7.96
N ALA A 21 16.48 -7.65 -9.10
CA ALA A 21 17.55 -6.70 -9.37
C ALA A 21 16.96 -5.37 -9.87
N CYS A 22 17.44 -4.26 -9.33
CA CYS A 22 17.03 -2.92 -9.72
C CYS A 22 17.55 -2.62 -11.13
N PRO A 23 16.70 -2.29 -12.11
CA PRO A 23 17.16 -1.99 -13.47
C PRO A 23 17.97 -0.69 -13.59
N VAL A 24 18.08 0.10 -12.50
CA VAL A 24 18.82 1.37 -12.49
C VAL A 24 20.23 1.23 -11.91
N CYS A 25 20.40 0.41 -10.87
CA CYS A 25 21.66 0.33 -10.11
C CYS A 25 22.09 -1.08 -9.73
N ASP A 26 21.42 -2.11 -10.27
CA ASP A 26 21.69 -3.54 -10.05
C ASP A 26 21.62 -4.01 -8.59
N TRP A 27 21.05 -3.19 -7.70
CA TRP A 27 20.76 -3.59 -6.33
C TRP A 27 19.70 -4.70 -6.30
N HIS A 28 20.01 -5.82 -5.66
CA HIS A 28 19.04 -6.88 -5.38
C HIS A 28 18.22 -6.52 -4.15
N ASP A 29 16.89 -6.62 -4.26
CA ASP A 29 15.93 -6.30 -3.21
C ASP A 29 15.94 -7.33 -2.06
N ASP A 30 17.03 -7.35 -1.30
CA ASP A 30 17.36 -8.29 -0.23
C ASP A 30 16.78 -7.85 1.11
N LEU A 31 15.87 -8.64 1.67
CA LEU A 31 15.14 -8.31 2.88
C LEU A 31 16.06 -8.10 4.11
N PRO A 32 17.06 -8.96 4.40
CA PRO A 32 18.04 -8.70 5.45
C PRO A 32 18.76 -7.35 5.31
N GLN A 33 19.21 -7.00 4.10
CA GLN A 33 19.93 -5.75 3.86
C GLN A 33 19.02 -4.51 3.82
N LEU A 34 17.72 -4.66 3.56
CA LEU A 34 16.74 -3.59 3.76
C LEU A 34 16.61 -3.23 5.24
N TYR A 35 16.49 -4.25 6.08
CA TYR A 35 16.27 -4.07 7.52
C TYR A 35 17.55 -3.63 8.25
N SER A 36 18.70 -4.17 7.85
CA SER A 36 20.01 -3.85 8.39
C SER A 36 20.90 -3.24 7.30
N PRO A 37 20.85 -1.92 7.07
CA PRO A 37 21.52 -1.29 5.93
C PRO A 37 23.05 -1.38 5.92
N PHE A 38 23.65 -1.71 7.07
CA PHE A 38 25.09 -1.91 7.23
C PHE A 38 25.51 -3.39 7.16
N LEU A 39 24.56 -4.29 6.90
CA LEU A 39 24.84 -5.71 6.75
C LEU A 39 25.64 -5.96 5.47
N ALA A 40 26.91 -6.34 5.62
CA ALA A 40 27.83 -6.69 4.54
C ALA A 40 27.73 -8.17 4.13
N SER A 41 26.54 -8.76 4.24
CA SER A 41 26.20 -10.10 3.77
C SER A 41 24.77 -10.09 3.20
N GLY A 42 24.44 -11.08 2.36
CA GLY A 42 23.14 -11.16 1.68
C GLY A 42 23.33 -11.34 0.17
N ALA A 43 22.30 -10.96 -0.60
CA ALA A 43 22.35 -11.07 -2.07
C ALA A 43 23.29 -10.07 -2.75
N ASN A 44 23.63 -8.95 -2.09
CA ASN A 44 24.50 -7.92 -2.68
C ASN A 44 25.95 -8.03 -2.18
N VAL A 45 26.89 -7.70 -3.07
CA VAL A 45 28.34 -7.65 -2.77
C VAL A 45 28.67 -6.60 -1.69
N HIS A 46 27.87 -5.54 -1.62
CA HIS A 46 28.03 -4.42 -0.71
C HIS A 46 26.83 -4.33 0.23
N SER A 47 27.05 -3.78 1.42
CA SER A 47 25.94 -3.33 2.26
C SER A 47 25.15 -2.23 1.55
N LEU A 48 23.91 -1.99 1.98
CA LEU A 48 23.07 -0.92 1.39
C LEU A 48 23.74 0.45 1.54
N ALA A 49 24.34 0.75 2.70
CA ALA A 49 25.05 2.00 2.94
C ALA A 49 26.23 2.19 1.96
N GLU A 50 27.02 1.15 1.73
CA GLU A 50 28.13 1.18 0.77
C GLU A 50 27.62 1.28 -0.67
N ALA A 51 26.57 0.53 -1.02
CA ALA A 51 25.98 0.56 -2.36
C ALA A 51 25.45 1.95 -2.72
N GLN A 52 24.81 2.64 -1.77
CA GLN A 52 24.37 4.02 -1.94
C GLN A 52 25.56 4.95 -2.23
N VAL A 53 26.66 4.85 -1.48
CA VAL A 53 27.87 5.68 -1.70
C VAL A 53 28.40 5.44 -3.10
N ARG A 54 28.53 4.18 -3.49
CA ARG A 54 29.03 3.79 -4.82
C ARG A 54 28.12 4.28 -5.93
N TYR A 55 26.80 4.18 -5.77
CA TYR A 55 25.86 4.68 -6.76
C TYR A 55 25.94 6.21 -6.89
N VAL A 56 26.04 6.95 -5.78
CA VAL A 56 26.18 8.41 -5.83
C VAL A 56 27.51 8.85 -6.45
N GLN A 57 28.60 8.10 -6.23
CA GLN A 57 29.93 8.45 -6.74
C GLN A 57 30.17 8.00 -8.19
N PHE A 58 29.67 6.82 -8.57
CA PHE A 58 30.05 6.14 -9.81
C PHE A 58 28.84 5.65 -10.62
N GLY A 59 27.63 5.74 -10.07
CA GLY A 59 26.42 5.31 -10.75
C GLY A 59 26.07 6.20 -11.93
N HIS A 60 25.41 5.61 -12.91
CA HIS A 60 24.86 6.37 -14.01
C HIS A 60 23.64 7.15 -13.53
N SER A 61 23.56 8.43 -13.88
CA SER A 61 22.33 9.17 -13.71
C SER A 61 21.30 8.58 -14.68
N ALA A 62 20.27 7.92 -14.15
CA ALA A 62 19.12 7.50 -14.94
C ALA A 62 18.55 8.75 -15.65
N THR A 63 18.78 8.87 -16.95
CA THR A 63 18.40 10.04 -17.75
C THR A 63 17.20 9.66 -18.59
N GLY A 64 16.01 10.06 -18.14
CA GLY A 64 14.75 9.82 -18.84
C GLY A 64 13.55 10.21 -17.97
N ALA A 65 12.48 10.69 -18.60
CA ALA A 65 11.23 11.08 -17.92
C ALA A 65 10.45 9.90 -17.29
N GLU A 66 10.93 8.67 -17.46
CA GLU A 66 10.31 7.43 -16.98
C GLU A 66 10.74 7.01 -15.56
N HIS A 67 11.82 7.59 -15.02
CA HIS A 67 12.33 7.24 -13.70
C HIS A 67 11.95 8.28 -12.65
N VAL A 68 10.82 8.06 -11.96
CA VAL A 68 10.39 8.90 -10.84
C VAL A 68 11.20 8.54 -9.60
N ARG A 69 11.97 9.51 -9.08
CA ARG A 69 12.68 9.37 -7.81
C ARG A 69 11.76 9.69 -6.65
N ASP A 70 11.83 8.90 -5.58
CA ASP A 70 11.10 9.17 -4.36
C ASP A 70 11.63 10.49 -3.73
N PRO A 71 10.79 11.52 -3.59
CA PRO A 71 11.22 12.81 -3.08
C PRO A 71 11.63 12.76 -1.59
N HIS A 72 11.28 11.69 -0.87
CA HIS A 72 11.64 11.50 0.53
C HIS A 72 12.86 10.59 0.71
N TRP A 73 13.36 9.97 -0.36
CA TRP A 73 14.54 9.13 -0.27
C TRP A 73 15.79 9.99 -0.06
N PHE A 74 16.66 9.56 0.84
CA PHE A 74 17.95 10.17 1.08
C PHE A 74 18.98 9.08 1.41
N PRO A 75 20.26 9.20 0.99
CA PRO A 75 21.31 8.25 1.37
C PRO A 75 21.63 8.29 2.87
N LEU A 76 22.02 7.16 3.44
CA LEU A 76 22.19 6.97 4.90
C LEU A 76 23.19 7.91 5.58
N TRP A 77 24.18 8.45 4.85
CA TRP A 77 25.13 9.42 5.42
C TRP A 77 24.57 10.85 5.46
N GLN A 78 23.50 11.16 4.73
CA GLN A 78 22.95 12.51 4.63
C GLN A 78 22.11 12.88 5.85
N GLN A 79 21.44 11.89 6.47
CA GLN A 79 20.59 12.12 7.62
C GLN A 79 20.59 10.88 8.53
N LYS A 80 20.52 11.13 9.85
CA LYS A 80 20.41 10.06 10.84
C LYS A 80 19.08 9.32 10.66
N ALA A 81 19.15 8.03 10.36
CA ALA A 81 17.99 7.15 10.27
C ALA A 81 17.81 6.34 11.56
N ASP A 82 16.56 5.99 11.86
CA ASP A 82 16.24 5.05 12.94
C ASP A 82 16.37 3.61 12.41
N ILE A 83 17.39 2.89 12.89
CA ILE A 83 17.73 1.53 12.42
C ILE A 83 17.52 0.59 13.60
N PRO A 84 16.60 -0.38 13.50
CA PRO A 84 16.33 -1.29 14.61
C PRO A 84 17.50 -2.24 14.90
N ASP A 85 17.69 -2.59 16.17
CA ASP A 85 18.76 -3.51 16.63
C ASP A 85 18.36 -5.01 16.61
N GLY A 86 17.11 -5.35 16.22
CA GLY A 86 16.56 -6.72 16.24
C GLY A 86 16.35 -7.35 14.85
N PRO A 87 15.84 -8.58 14.72
CA PRO A 87 15.41 -9.11 13.42
C PRO A 87 14.13 -8.40 12.93
N PRO A 88 13.83 -8.44 11.61
CA PRO A 88 12.56 -7.93 11.09
C PRO A 88 11.36 -8.66 11.71
N LEU A 89 10.28 -7.93 11.96
CA LEU A 89 9.00 -8.52 12.33
C LEU A 89 8.45 -9.33 11.15
N GLU A 90 7.77 -10.44 11.41
CA GLU A 90 7.08 -11.20 10.35
C GLU A 90 6.02 -10.36 9.63
N SER A 91 5.46 -9.36 10.32
CA SER A 91 4.48 -8.42 9.80
C SER A 91 5.09 -7.07 9.36
N ALA A 92 6.41 -7.01 9.14
CA ALA A 92 7.07 -5.77 8.72
C ALA A 92 6.51 -5.26 7.38
N THR A 93 6.06 -4.01 7.39
CA THR A 93 5.56 -3.30 6.21
C THR A 93 6.68 -2.55 5.49
N THR A 94 6.40 -1.98 4.31
CA THR A 94 7.35 -1.08 3.64
C THR A 94 7.83 0.05 4.56
N TYR A 95 6.96 0.58 5.43
CA TYR A 95 7.35 1.58 6.42
C TYR A 95 8.42 1.05 7.38
N ASP A 96 8.27 -0.18 7.85
CA ASP A 96 9.22 -0.82 8.78
C ASP A 96 10.53 -1.18 8.10
N LEU A 97 10.52 -1.46 6.79
CA LEU A 97 11.70 -1.86 6.03
C LEU A 97 12.50 -0.67 5.50
N TYR A 98 11.83 0.37 4.99
CA TYR A 98 12.51 1.50 4.38
C TYR A 98 12.90 2.55 5.41
N TYR A 99 14.19 2.61 5.72
CA TYR A 99 14.71 3.50 6.77
C TYR A 99 14.33 4.97 6.60
N TRP A 100 14.22 5.46 5.36
CA TRP A 100 13.87 6.86 5.10
C TRP A 100 12.41 7.17 5.42
N LEU A 101 11.53 6.16 5.48
CA LEU A 101 10.15 6.31 5.90
C LEU A 101 10.01 6.37 7.42
N ARG A 102 10.86 5.66 8.18
CA ARG A 102 10.88 5.68 9.65
C ARG A 102 11.52 6.93 10.25
N THR A 103 12.36 7.60 9.46
CA THR A 103 13.19 8.68 9.98
C THR A 103 12.31 9.88 10.34
N PRO A 104 12.38 10.39 11.60
CA PRO A 104 11.61 11.55 12.00
C PRO A 104 11.95 12.71 11.08
N ARG A 105 10.95 13.13 10.29
CA ARG A 105 11.03 14.39 9.55
C ARG A 105 11.20 15.46 10.62
N THR A 106 12.23 16.30 10.53
CA THR A 106 12.29 17.52 11.34
C THR A 106 10.96 18.24 11.07
N SER A 107 10.05 18.20 12.04
CA SER A 107 8.58 18.33 11.87
C SER A 107 7.95 17.35 10.86
N VAL A 108 7.48 16.18 11.33
CA VAL A 108 6.32 15.55 10.67
C VAL A 108 5.15 16.48 11.00
N PRO A 109 4.53 17.16 10.02
CA PRO A 109 3.26 17.83 10.28
C PRO A 109 2.32 16.78 10.88
N GLU A 110 1.55 17.13 11.91
CA GLU A 110 0.45 16.27 12.39
C GLU A 110 -0.24 15.67 11.17
N GLN A 111 -0.32 14.33 11.09
CA GLN A 111 -0.83 13.71 9.87
C GLN A 111 -2.24 14.26 9.65
N PRO A 112 -2.67 14.54 8.40
CA PRO A 112 -3.96 15.17 8.19
C PRO A 112 -5.07 14.31 8.82
N VAL A 113 -5.73 14.81 9.87
CA VAL A 113 -6.80 14.08 10.59
C VAL A 113 -7.85 13.57 9.60
N GLY A 114 -8.11 14.34 8.53
CA GLY A 114 -8.98 13.95 7.43
C GLY A 114 -8.55 12.65 6.73
N LEU A 115 -7.26 12.46 6.43
CA LEU A 115 -6.79 11.24 5.75
C LEU A 115 -6.84 10.01 6.67
N ARG A 116 -6.59 10.17 7.98
CA ARG A 116 -6.74 9.07 8.95
C ARG A 116 -8.19 8.60 9.04
N ARG A 117 -9.14 9.54 9.04
CA ARG A 117 -10.58 9.24 8.97
C ARG A 117 -10.94 8.53 7.68
N VAL A 118 -10.49 9.03 6.52
CA VAL A 118 -10.72 8.37 5.22
C VAL A 118 -10.19 6.94 5.23
N ARG A 119 -8.98 6.71 5.76
CA ARG A 119 -8.40 5.36 5.91
C ARG A 119 -9.31 4.45 6.74
N ASN A 120 -9.83 4.93 7.87
CA ASN A 120 -10.76 4.17 8.70
C ASN A 120 -12.11 3.91 8.00
N ARG A 121 -12.65 4.88 7.24
CA ARG A 121 -13.88 4.66 6.45
C ARG A 121 -13.70 3.63 5.34
N ILE A 122 -12.53 3.60 4.70
CA ILE A 122 -12.18 2.54 3.75
C ILE A 122 -12.15 1.18 4.47
N MET A 123 -11.57 1.09 5.67
CA MET A 123 -11.60 -0.16 6.44
C MET A 123 -13.03 -0.63 6.75
N GLU A 124 -13.91 0.27 7.19
CA GLU A 124 -15.31 -0.03 7.48
C GLU A 124 -16.07 -0.50 6.22
N TYR A 125 -15.85 0.17 5.09
CA TYR A 125 -16.37 -0.29 3.80
C TYR A 125 -15.88 -1.70 3.46
N LEU A 126 -14.60 -1.98 3.64
CA LEU A 126 -14.03 -3.29 3.34
C LEU A 126 -14.54 -4.38 4.29
N GLU A 127 -14.77 -4.07 5.58
CA GLU A 127 -15.44 -4.95 6.55
C GLU A 127 -16.84 -5.35 6.04
N LEU A 128 -17.61 -4.38 5.52
CA LEU A 128 -18.92 -4.64 4.91
C LEU A 128 -18.82 -5.47 3.62
N ALA A 129 -18.01 -5.02 2.66
CA ALA A 129 -17.91 -5.64 1.34
C ALA A 129 -17.33 -7.06 1.40
N SER A 130 -16.48 -7.36 2.39
CA SER A 130 -15.87 -8.67 2.59
C SER A 130 -16.76 -9.68 3.31
N SER A 131 -17.95 -9.33 3.77
CA SER A 131 -18.82 -10.22 4.56
C SER A 131 -20.26 -10.25 4.07
N PHE A 132 -20.70 -11.41 3.56
CA PHE A 132 -22.11 -11.62 3.19
C PHE A 132 -23.06 -11.57 4.39
N ASP A 133 -22.58 -11.90 5.59
CA ASP A 133 -23.36 -11.70 6.82
C ASP A 133 -23.53 -10.20 7.11
N ALA A 134 -22.48 -9.39 6.99
CA ALA A 134 -22.56 -7.95 7.20
C ALA A 134 -23.50 -7.28 6.19
N GLN A 135 -23.45 -7.68 4.92
CA GLN A 135 -24.36 -7.17 3.89
C GLN A 135 -25.82 -7.54 4.18
N ARG A 136 -26.09 -8.77 4.66
CA ARG A 136 -27.42 -9.17 5.12
C ARG A 136 -27.90 -8.34 6.32
N GLN A 137 -27.01 -8.08 7.27
CA GLN A 137 -27.32 -7.24 8.44
C GLN A 137 -27.64 -5.80 8.01
N LEU A 138 -26.90 -5.23 7.06
CA LEU A 138 -27.19 -3.92 6.48
C LEU A 138 -28.58 -3.89 5.84
N GLN A 139 -28.90 -4.89 5.01
CA GLN A 139 -30.22 -5.00 4.38
C GLN A 139 -31.35 -5.13 5.39
N ALA A 140 -31.14 -5.87 6.48
CA ALA A 140 -32.12 -6.04 7.55
C ALA A 140 -32.31 -4.77 8.38
N ALA A 141 -31.25 -3.99 8.58
CA ALA A 141 -31.29 -2.72 9.31
C ALA A 141 -32.02 -1.61 8.52
N ALA A 142 -31.94 -1.64 7.19
CA ALA A 142 -32.64 -0.69 6.30
C ALA A 142 -33.39 -1.41 5.16
N PRO A 143 -34.55 -2.06 5.42
CA PRO A 143 -35.26 -2.85 4.41
C PRO A 143 -35.79 -2.06 3.21
N ALA A 144 -35.91 -0.74 3.35
CA ALA A 144 -36.35 0.16 2.28
C ALA A 144 -35.24 0.56 1.30
N MET A 145 -33.97 0.29 1.65
CA MET A 145 -32.80 0.60 0.84
C MET A 145 -32.24 -0.68 0.24
N SER A 146 -31.53 -0.57 -0.88
CA SER A 146 -30.83 -1.68 -1.49
C SER A 146 -29.42 -1.75 -0.93
N ALA A 147 -29.16 -2.72 -0.05
CA ALA A 147 -27.81 -2.92 0.49
C ALA A 147 -26.79 -3.29 -0.60
N ALA A 148 -27.25 -3.90 -1.70
CA ALA A 148 -26.40 -4.18 -2.85
C ALA A 148 -25.90 -2.89 -3.51
N ASP A 149 -26.80 -1.91 -3.71
CA ASP A 149 -26.42 -0.60 -4.27
C ASP A 149 -25.45 0.12 -3.33
N GLU A 150 -25.67 0.07 -2.01
CA GLU A 150 -24.75 0.69 -1.06
C GLU A 150 -23.36 0.05 -1.05
N VAL A 151 -23.27 -1.28 -1.19
CA VAL A 151 -21.97 -1.98 -1.28
C VAL A 151 -21.19 -1.57 -2.53
N LEU A 152 -21.87 -1.25 -3.64
CA LEU A 152 -21.17 -0.72 -4.82
C LEU A 152 -20.84 0.76 -4.63
N ASN A 153 -21.83 1.60 -4.35
CA ASN A 153 -21.69 3.06 -4.40
C ASN A 153 -20.73 3.62 -3.35
N GLN A 154 -20.72 3.05 -2.14
CA GLN A 154 -19.94 3.58 -1.02
C GLN A 154 -18.42 3.59 -1.27
N TRP A 155 -17.91 2.79 -2.22
CA TRP A 155 -16.48 2.80 -2.56
C TRP A 155 -16.04 4.16 -3.13
N GLU A 156 -16.83 4.74 -4.03
CA GLU A 156 -16.48 5.98 -4.74
C GLU A 156 -16.50 7.21 -3.82
N ASP A 157 -17.24 7.14 -2.71
CA ASP A 157 -17.26 8.20 -1.69
C ASP A 157 -15.89 8.42 -1.04
N TRP A 158 -15.06 7.36 -0.99
CA TRP A 158 -13.76 7.40 -0.31
C TRP A 158 -12.57 7.35 -1.27
N VAL A 159 -12.72 6.71 -2.43
CA VAL A 159 -11.63 6.48 -3.38
C VAL A 159 -11.95 7.15 -4.72
N THR A 160 -11.71 8.45 -4.77
CA THR A 160 -11.90 9.30 -5.96
C THR A 160 -10.87 9.00 -7.07
N PRO A 161 -11.12 9.35 -8.34
CA PRO A 161 -10.18 9.06 -9.43
C PRO A 161 -8.74 9.57 -9.23
N ASP A 162 -8.57 10.64 -8.46
CA ASP A 162 -7.29 11.27 -8.13
C ASP A 162 -6.67 10.79 -6.81
N TRP A 163 -7.23 9.77 -6.14
CA TRP A 163 -6.80 9.27 -4.83
C TRP A 163 -5.28 9.04 -4.71
N LYS A 164 -4.61 8.64 -5.81
CA LYS A 164 -3.16 8.38 -5.86
C LYS A 164 -2.32 9.61 -5.52
N GLN A 165 -2.87 10.81 -5.68
CA GLN A 165 -2.20 12.08 -5.34
C GLN A 165 -2.30 12.40 -3.85
N HIS A 166 -3.32 11.86 -3.18
CA HIS A 166 -3.68 12.22 -1.79
C HIS A 166 -3.33 11.14 -0.78
N PHE A 167 -3.42 9.87 -1.17
CA PHE A 167 -3.11 8.76 -0.28
C PHE A 167 -1.60 8.60 -0.25
N THR A 168 -0.99 9.16 0.78
CA THR A 168 0.46 9.18 0.97
C THR A 168 0.85 8.62 2.32
N GLU A 169 2.12 8.22 2.42
CA GLU A 169 2.75 7.90 3.70
C GLU A 169 2.74 9.12 4.64
N PRO A 170 2.69 8.92 5.97
CA PRO A 170 2.63 7.61 6.65
C PRO A 170 1.19 7.08 6.83
N VAL A 171 0.15 7.78 6.35
CA VAL A 171 -1.24 7.35 6.57
C VAL A 171 -1.52 6.08 5.78
N PHE A 172 -1.29 6.11 4.46
CA PHE A 172 -1.49 4.96 3.59
C PHE A 172 -0.15 4.35 3.17
N SER A 173 0.06 3.09 3.55
CA SER A 173 1.28 2.36 3.21
C SER A 173 1.37 2.09 1.69
N ALA A 174 2.56 1.81 1.17
CA ALA A 174 2.72 1.35 -0.20
C ALA A 174 1.87 0.09 -0.51
N GLU A 175 1.79 -0.86 0.42
CA GLU A 175 0.95 -2.06 0.31
C GLU A 175 -0.53 -1.71 0.25
N GLU A 176 -1.00 -0.82 1.12
CA GLU A 176 -2.40 -0.37 1.13
C GLU A 176 -2.75 0.32 -0.18
N ARG A 177 -1.88 1.21 -0.68
CA ARG A 177 -2.08 1.88 -1.98
C ARG A 177 -2.09 0.89 -3.14
N ASN A 178 -1.16 -0.07 -3.15
CA ASN A 178 -1.16 -1.12 -4.18
C ASN A 178 -2.41 -2.00 -4.10
N GLY A 179 -2.87 -2.30 -2.88
CA GLY A 179 -4.09 -3.06 -2.62
C GLY A 179 -5.34 -2.30 -3.07
N ILE A 180 -5.46 -1.00 -2.78
CA ILE A 180 -6.53 -0.11 -3.26
C ILE A 180 -6.55 -0.12 -4.79
N ALA A 181 -5.40 0.00 -5.44
CA ALA A 181 -5.32 -0.05 -6.91
C ALA A 181 -5.73 -1.42 -7.51
N GLN A 182 -5.51 -2.52 -6.79
CA GLN A 182 -5.96 -3.86 -7.20
C GLN A 182 -7.47 -4.00 -7.01
N PHE A 183 -7.98 -3.61 -5.85
CA PHE A 183 -9.41 -3.66 -5.54
C PHE A 183 -10.22 -2.76 -6.47
N ALA A 184 -9.78 -1.52 -6.72
CA ALA A 184 -10.44 -0.58 -7.62
C ALA A 184 -10.66 -1.15 -9.03
N ARG A 185 -9.73 -1.95 -9.55
CA ARG A 185 -9.88 -2.61 -10.86
C ARG A 185 -11.00 -3.64 -10.84
N VAL A 186 -11.01 -4.52 -9.84
CA VAL A 186 -12.06 -5.54 -9.67
C VAL A 186 -13.42 -4.87 -9.45
N TRP A 187 -13.48 -3.84 -8.60
CA TRP A 187 -14.69 -3.09 -8.33
C TRP A 187 -15.23 -2.42 -9.61
N SER A 188 -14.37 -1.77 -10.40
CA SER A 188 -14.79 -1.07 -11.64
C SER A 188 -15.37 -2.04 -12.67
N GLU A 189 -14.74 -3.19 -12.89
CA GLU A 189 -15.26 -4.23 -13.80
C GLU A 189 -16.65 -4.73 -13.39
N ILE A 190 -16.90 -4.83 -12.08
CA ILE A 190 -18.18 -5.29 -11.53
C ILE A 190 -19.23 -4.18 -11.63
N ALA A 191 -18.88 -2.95 -11.31
CA ALA A 191 -19.77 -1.80 -11.37
C ALA A 191 -20.22 -1.52 -12.81
N GLU A 192 -19.30 -1.53 -13.77
CA GLU A 192 -19.60 -1.34 -15.20
C GLU A 192 -20.46 -2.49 -15.77
N GLY A 193 -20.25 -3.72 -15.30
CA GLY A 193 -21.00 -4.90 -15.71
C GLY A 193 -22.30 -5.15 -14.94
N ALA A 194 -22.65 -4.31 -13.97
CA ALA A 194 -23.77 -4.54 -13.08
C ALA A 194 -25.12 -4.38 -13.79
N PRO A 195 -26.10 -5.28 -13.55
CA PRO A 195 -27.48 -5.06 -13.97
C PRO A 195 -28.11 -3.88 -13.22
N HIS A 196 -28.95 -3.12 -13.90
CA HIS A 196 -29.66 -1.98 -13.33
C HIS A 196 -31.19 -2.20 -13.44
N PRO A 197 -31.94 -2.31 -12.32
CA PRO A 197 -31.46 -2.28 -10.92
C PRO A 197 -30.71 -3.56 -10.52
N LEU A 198 -29.91 -3.47 -9.45
CA LEU A 198 -29.26 -4.64 -8.87
C LEU A 198 -30.28 -5.66 -8.33
N PRO A 199 -30.06 -6.98 -8.55
CA PRO A 199 -30.82 -8.02 -7.89
C PRO A 199 -30.67 -8.00 -6.36
N ARG A 200 -31.52 -8.77 -5.67
CA ARG A 200 -31.36 -8.99 -4.23
C ARG A 200 -30.03 -9.67 -3.92
N LEU A 201 -29.50 -9.39 -2.73
CA LEU A 201 -28.21 -9.91 -2.26
C LEU A 201 -28.07 -11.42 -2.42
N GLU A 202 -29.11 -12.21 -2.13
CA GLU A 202 -29.07 -13.66 -2.20
C GLU A 202 -28.80 -14.18 -3.63
N ALA A 203 -29.33 -13.49 -4.64
CA ALA A 203 -29.04 -13.80 -6.03
C ALA A 203 -27.61 -13.38 -6.39
N LEU A 204 -27.16 -12.21 -5.91
CA LEU A 204 -25.82 -11.69 -6.15
C LEU A 204 -24.74 -12.56 -5.53
N PHE A 205 -24.92 -13.07 -4.31
CA PHE A 205 -23.95 -13.92 -3.61
C PHE A 205 -23.59 -15.21 -4.39
N ALA A 206 -24.52 -15.70 -5.20
CA ALA A 206 -24.29 -16.85 -6.07
C ALA A 206 -23.49 -16.50 -7.34
N THR A 207 -23.34 -15.21 -7.67
CA THR A 207 -22.64 -14.79 -8.89
C THR A 207 -21.11 -14.77 -8.71
N PRO A 208 -20.34 -15.12 -9.76
CA PRO A 208 -18.89 -15.00 -9.73
C PRO A 208 -18.40 -13.58 -9.44
N ASN A 209 -19.10 -12.56 -9.96
CA ASN A 209 -18.76 -11.16 -9.80
C ASN A 209 -18.82 -10.75 -8.32
N TRP A 210 -19.93 -11.01 -7.63
CA TRP A 210 -20.08 -10.60 -6.23
C TRP A 210 -19.13 -11.37 -5.29
N GLN A 211 -18.87 -12.65 -5.58
CA GLN A 211 -17.85 -13.41 -4.85
C GLN A 211 -16.44 -12.87 -5.12
N SER A 212 -16.16 -12.36 -6.32
CA SER A 212 -14.90 -11.71 -6.64
C SER A 212 -14.73 -10.41 -5.85
N LEU A 213 -15.78 -9.58 -5.79
CA LEU A 213 -15.80 -8.36 -4.96
C LEU A 213 -15.50 -8.68 -3.49
N GLN A 214 -16.21 -9.67 -2.92
CA GLN A 214 -16.04 -10.09 -1.53
C GLN A 214 -14.61 -10.55 -1.24
N ARG A 215 -14.03 -11.40 -2.10
CA ARG A 215 -12.66 -11.90 -1.93
C ARG A 215 -11.63 -10.79 -2.09
N ALA A 216 -11.82 -9.88 -3.05
CA ALA A 216 -10.95 -8.74 -3.27
C ALA A 216 -10.99 -7.79 -2.06
N ALA A 217 -12.17 -7.51 -1.52
CA ALA A 217 -12.35 -6.70 -0.31
C ALA A 217 -11.67 -7.36 0.89
N ALA A 218 -11.85 -8.67 1.09
CA ALA A 218 -11.21 -9.42 2.18
C ALA A 218 -9.68 -9.37 2.10
N ARG A 219 -9.12 -9.50 0.89
CA ARG A 219 -7.67 -9.38 0.65
C ARG A 219 -7.16 -7.98 0.98
N LEU A 220 -7.87 -6.93 0.56
CA LEU A 220 -7.48 -5.57 0.87
C LEU A 220 -7.60 -5.26 2.37
N LEU A 221 -8.68 -5.69 3.01
CA LEU A 221 -8.88 -5.55 4.45
C LEU A 221 -7.73 -6.20 5.24
N ALA A 222 -7.30 -7.40 4.83
CA ALA A 222 -6.18 -8.08 5.47
C ALA A 222 -4.88 -7.24 5.44
N ILE A 223 -4.63 -6.47 4.37
CA ILE A 223 -3.49 -5.55 4.28
C ILE A 223 -3.63 -4.42 5.30
N PHE A 224 -4.80 -3.77 5.37
CA PHE A 224 -5.06 -2.69 6.33
C PHE A 224 -4.96 -3.15 7.79
N LEU A 225 -5.43 -4.37 8.08
CA LEU A 225 -5.41 -4.95 9.42
C LEU A 225 -4.00 -5.22 9.95
N GLN A 226 -2.97 -5.30 9.08
CA GLN A 226 -1.57 -5.39 9.54
C GLN A 226 -1.15 -4.18 10.38
N ARG A 227 -1.73 -3.00 10.09
CA ARG A 227 -1.46 -1.73 10.78
C ARG A 227 -2.59 -1.29 11.70
N GLY A 228 -3.74 -1.98 11.66
CA GLY A 228 -4.93 -1.65 12.45
C GLY A 228 -5.60 -0.34 12.05
N ARG A 229 -6.61 0.09 12.84
CA ARG A 229 -7.27 1.39 12.65
C ARG A 229 -6.35 2.54 13.07
N SER A 230 -6.44 3.65 12.36
CA SER A 230 -5.69 4.87 12.68
C SER A 230 -6.37 5.61 13.84
N ASP A 231 -5.56 6.27 14.69
CA ASP A 231 -6.07 7.18 15.72
C ASP A 231 -6.75 8.40 15.07
N GLU A 232 -7.96 8.75 15.52
CA GLU A 232 -8.73 9.89 15.00
C GLU A 232 -8.62 11.14 15.86
N SER A 233 -7.86 11.07 16.96
CA SER A 233 -7.56 12.21 17.84
C SER A 233 -6.61 13.24 17.22
#